data_AF-A0A182N7V2-F1
#
_entry.id   AF-A0A182N7V2-F1
#
_cell.length_a   1.000
_cell.length_b   1.000
_cell.length_c   1.000
_cell.angle_alpha   90.00
_cell.angle_beta   90.00
_cell.angle_gamma   90.00
#
_symmetry.space_group_name_H-M   'P 1'
#
loop_
_entity.id
_entity.type
_entity.pdbx_description
1 polymer ?
#
loop_
_entity_poly.entity_id
_entity_poly.type
_entity_poly.pdbx_seq_one_letter_code
_entity_poly.pdbx_strand_id
1 'polypeptide(L)'
;MDNLSTVRTYEQFRKDFPTWLVNIGNPWELFTLQPGYVISQTFCVIGALLCLGHALHRGGRWPFLWLGGALSGLLIEGCFYFSPFGETIWLSPTVVDLFGQRIPLFIFFVYPFFYYQAFWAVSKLQLKCRWSEHIATGMLVVLFDLPFDMVSIKFLHWTLHETEPMLKERVYSVPWTLLLFFAVVTFTFSYLFHNLRKWLDHSTIDRWAAGSIRAELLVTIGAVTLSLSLGSALFLAFNYPLHTVLGIPNGAVTAGVFLCVLTIFWKFDRKSNRRMPYRQSLVDHVLNGYIMAHFSLYLLLGVTLKPEDATSTGRHQPVGDCRKAADNKQLCLNTVNKANFDFHCVSKLPADGAYWYTICGTPFENRSEFVFVLALITFLASLIHWTIHYDFDLRFKIYDFVKKSTAPVKGTNKKIQ
;
A
#
# COMPACT_ATOMS: atom_id res chain seq x y z
N MET A 1 -18.25 0.33 -30.19
CA MET A 1 -17.68 1.54 -29.56
C MET A 1 -18.73 2.29 -28.74
N ASP A 2 -20.02 2.32 -29.16
CA ASP A 2 -21.08 3.05 -28.43
C ASP A 2 -21.64 2.38 -27.14
N ASN A 3 -21.25 1.15 -26.79
CA ASN A 3 -21.85 0.42 -25.66
C ASN A 3 -21.15 0.62 -24.29
N LEU A 4 -19.92 1.13 -24.26
CA LEU A 4 -19.19 1.39 -23.00
C LEU A 4 -19.36 2.83 -22.49
N SER A 5 -19.64 3.77 -23.40
CA SER A 5 -19.83 5.21 -23.14
C SER A 5 -21.26 5.60 -22.74
N THR A 6 -22.20 4.65 -22.72
CA THR A 6 -23.57 4.94 -22.29
C THR A 6 -23.60 5.22 -20.79
N VAL A 7 -24.03 6.42 -20.44
CA VAL A 7 -24.28 6.81 -19.05
C VAL A 7 -25.39 5.92 -18.50
N ARG A 8 -25.17 5.30 -17.34
CA ARG A 8 -26.16 4.42 -16.68
C ARG A 8 -26.51 4.91 -15.29
N THR A 9 -27.79 4.78 -14.92
CA THR A 9 -28.21 4.88 -13.52
C THR A 9 -27.84 3.62 -12.75
N TYR A 10 -27.92 3.66 -11.40
CA TYR A 10 -27.68 2.48 -10.58
C TYR A 10 -28.62 1.31 -10.90
N GLU A 11 -29.91 1.57 -11.15
CA GLU A 11 -30.85 0.48 -11.48
C GLU A 11 -30.59 -0.09 -12.87
N GLN A 12 -30.20 0.74 -13.84
CA GLN A 12 -29.79 0.29 -15.17
C GLN A 12 -28.52 -0.54 -15.08
N PHE A 13 -27.50 -0.07 -14.37
CA PHE A 13 -26.28 -0.83 -14.11
C PHE A 13 -26.61 -2.21 -13.49
N ARG A 14 -27.50 -2.28 -12.51
CA ARG A 14 -27.89 -3.55 -11.89
C ARG A 14 -28.64 -4.49 -12.84
N LYS A 15 -29.41 -3.96 -13.79
CA LYS A 15 -30.18 -4.74 -14.78
C LYS A 15 -29.33 -5.19 -15.96
N ASP A 16 -28.44 -4.31 -16.43
CA ASP A 16 -27.56 -4.54 -17.58
C ASP A 16 -26.42 -5.52 -17.24
N PHE A 17 -26.07 -5.62 -15.96
CA PHE A 17 -25.01 -6.52 -15.48
C PHE A 17 -25.51 -7.62 -14.53
N PRO A 18 -26.09 -8.73 -15.04
CA PRO A 18 -26.07 -10.00 -14.34
C PRO A 18 -25.15 -10.95 -15.13
N THR A 19 -23.93 -11.27 -14.69
CA THR A 19 -23.71 -12.31 -13.67
C THR A 19 -22.28 -12.26 -13.11
N TRP A 20 -22.21 -11.99 -11.80
CA TRP A 20 -21.36 -12.58 -10.76
C TRP A 20 -19.91 -13.03 -11.09
N LEU A 21 -19.03 -12.54 -10.23
CA LEU A 21 -17.66 -12.97 -9.85
C LEU A 21 -16.58 -12.37 -10.68
N VAL A 22 -16.60 -12.54 -12.00
CA VAL A 22 -15.47 -12.15 -12.87
C VAL A 22 -15.97 -11.44 -14.12
N ASN A 23 -15.42 -10.27 -14.40
CA ASN A 23 -15.57 -9.54 -15.65
C ASN A 23 -14.19 -9.40 -16.30
N ILE A 24 -14.11 -9.67 -17.60
CA ILE A 24 -12.87 -9.61 -18.37
C ILE A 24 -12.99 -8.48 -19.38
N GLY A 25 -12.19 -7.43 -19.20
CA GLY A 25 -12.08 -6.30 -20.12
C GLY A 25 -11.12 -6.57 -21.26
N ASN A 26 -11.29 -5.86 -22.38
CA ASN A 26 -10.33 -5.91 -23.49
C ASN A 26 -9.01 -5.21 -23.07
N PRO A 27 -7.88 -5.93 -22.96
CA PRO A 27 -6.64 -5.35 -22.47
C PRO A 27 -6.08 -4.27 -23.40
N TRP A 28 -6.30 -4.37 -24.71
CA TRP A 28 -5.82 -3.38 -25.67
C TRP A 28 -6.56 -2.05 -25.51
N GLU A 29 -7.89 -2.10 -25.38
CA GLU A 29 -8.72 -0.92 -25.14
C GLU A 29 -8.34 -0.23 -23.82
N LEU A 30 -8.21 -1.00 -22.73
CA LEU A 30 -7.78 -0.48 -21.44
C LEU A 30 -6.38 0.13 -21.49
N PHE A 31 -5.45 -0.49 -22.23
CA PHE A 31 -4.10 0.06 -22.41
C PHE A 31 -4.10 1.37 -23.20
N THR A 32 -4.99 1.51 -24.21
CA THR A 32 -5.10 2.78 -24.95
C THR A 32 -5.68 3.92 -24.11
N LEU A 33 -6.57 3.61 -23.15
CA LEU A 33 -7.20 4.61 -22.29
C LEU A 33 -6.35 4.96 -21.07
N GLN A 34 -5.70 3.96 -20.47
CA GLN A 34 -4.95 4.09 -19.22
C GLN A 34 -3.72 3.15 -19.22
N PRO A 35 -2.68 3.44 -20.02
CA PRO A 35 -1.52 2.56 -20.18
C PRO A 35 -0.78 2.35 -18.85
N GLY A 36 -0.63 3.41 -18.05
CA GLY A 36 -0.01 3.35 -16.73
C GLY A 36 -0.72 2.38 -15.77
N TYR A 37 -2.03 2.23 -15.91
CA TYR A 37 -2.81 1.36 -15.04
C TYR A 37 -2.55 -0.11 -15.35
N VAL A 38 -2.58 -0.50 -16.62
CA VAL A 38 -2.30 -1.88 -17.05
C VAL A 38 -0.87 -2.29 -16.69
N ILE A 39 0.09 -1.36 -16.82
CA ILE A 39 1.48 -1.58 -16.40
C ILE A 39 1.55 -1.81 -14.88
N SER A 40 0.90 -0.94 -14.09
CA SER A 40 0.84 -1.04 -12.63
C SER A 40 0.21 -2.37 -12.16
N GLN A 41 -0.91 -2.78 -12.77
CA GLN A 41 -1.57 -4.06 -12.49
C GLN A 41 -0.61 -5.23 -12.69
N THR A 42 0.00 -5.30 -13.88
CA THR A 42 0.95 -6.36 -14.23
C THR A 42 2.12 -6.39 -13.26
N PHE A 43 2.66 -5.22 -12.92
CA PHE A 43 3.79 -5.08 -12.01
C PHE A 43 3.44 -5.55 -10.59
N CYS A 44 2.29 -5.19 -10.05
CA CYS A 44 1.86 -5.61 -8.71
C CYS A 44 1.62 -7.13 -8.65
N VAL A 45 1.02 -7.73 -9.69
CA VAL A 45 0.80 -9.19 -9.77
C VAL A 45 2.13 -9.94 -9.79
N ILE A 46 3.06 -9.54 -10.66
CA ILE A 46 4.40 -10.17 -10.74
C ILE A 46 5.13 -9.99 -9.40
N GLY A 47 5.09 -8.81 -8.79
CA GLY A 47 5.73 -8.53 -7.51
C GLY A 47 5.21 -9.43 -6.39
N ALA A 48 3.90 -9.60 -6.29
CA ALA A 48 3.29 -10.49 -5.31
C ALA A 48 3.66 -11.96 -5.52
N LEU A 49 3.72 -12.42 -6.76
CA LEU A 49 4.13 -13.79 -7.09
C LEU A 49 5.63 -14.03 -6.79
N LEU A 50 6.48 -13.03 -7.01
CA LEU A 50 7.88 -13.07 -6.58
C LEU A 50 8.00 -13.12 -5.05
N CYS A 51 7.19 -12.33 -4.33
CA CYS A 51 7.10 -12.41 -2.87
C CYS A 51 6.66 -13.81 -2.42
N LEU A 52 5.69 -14.44 -3.10
CA LEU A 52 5.25 -15.81 -2.79
C LEU A 52 6.39 -16.82 -3.03
N GLY A 53 7.08 -16.74 -4.17
CA GLY A 53 8.22 -17.60 -4.48
C GLY A 53 9.32 -17.47 -3.43
N HIS A 54 9.66 -16.24 -3.02
CA HIS A 54 10.62 -15.99 -1.94
C HIS A 54 10.10 -16.53 -0.58
N ALA A 55 8.81 -16.35 -0.29
CA ALA A 55 8.19 -16.85 0.94
C ALA A 55 8.27 -18.38 1.06
N LEU A 56 7.97 -19.09 -0.03
CA LEU A 56 8.06 -20.55 -0.10
C LEU A 56 9.52 -21.02 -0.02
N HIS A 57 10.46 -20.31 -0.66
CA HIS A 57 11.89 -20.62 -0.59
C HIS A 57 12.46 -20.46 0.82
N ARG A 58 12.06 -19.41 1.55
CA ARG A 58 12.49 -19.18 2.94
C ARG A 58 11.81 -20.10 3.95
N GLY A 59 10.59 -20.55 3.66
CA GLY A 59 9.81 -21.40 4.54
C GLY A 59 9.45 -20.71 5.85
N GLY A 60 9.24 -21.48 6.92
CA GLY A 60 8.83 -20.95 8.21
C GLY A 60 7.51 -20.17 8.11
N ARG A 61 7.45 -18.98 8.69
CA ARG A 61 6.21 -18.17 8.73
C ARG A 61 5.99 -17.29 7.51
N TRP A 62 6.95 -17.22 6.59
CA TRP A 62 6.87 -16.32 5.43
C TRP A 62 5.68 -16.61 4.50
N PRO A 63 5.30 -17.89 4.20
CA PRO A 63 4.11 -18.17 3.40
C PRO A 63 2.81 -17.73 4.08
N PHE A 64 2.73 -17.88 5.41
CA PHE A 64 1.58 -17.44 6.20
C PHE A 64 1.48 -15.92 6.26
N LEU A 65 2.60 -15.22 6.31
CA LEU A 65 2.63 -13.76 6.20
C LEU A 65 2.12 -13.29 4.82
N TRP A 66 2.55 -13.94 3.73
CA TRP A 66 2.05 -13.63 2.39
C TRP A 66 0.54 -13.85 2.30
N LEU A 67 0.05 -15.00 2.80
CA LEU A 67 -1.37 -15.31 2.87
C LEU A 67 -2.13 -14.27 3.72
N GLY A 68 -1.55 -13.88 4.87
CA GLY A 68 -2.09 -12.85 5.74
C GLY A 68 -2.23 -11.50 5.03
N GLY A 69 -1.22 -11.08 4.26
CA GLY A 69 -1.29 -9.87 3.44
C GLY A 69 -2.42 -9.92 2.41
N ALA A 70 -2.55 -11.04 1.69
CA ALA A 70 -3.64 -11.23 0.72
C ALA A 70 -5.03 -11.20 1.37
N LEU A 71 -5.19 -11.88 2.51
CA LEU A 71 -6.44 -11.89 3.27
C LEU A 71 -6.75 -10.53 3.92
N SER A 72 -5.74 -9.79 4.37
CA SER A 72 -5.90 -8.41 4.84
C SER A 72 -6.41 -7.50 3.73
N GLY A 73 -5.86 -7.60 2.51
CA GLY A 73 -6.37 -6.87 1.36
C GLY A 73 -7.82 -7.21 1.05
N LEU A 74 -8.15 -8.51 0.98
CA LEU A 74 -9.54 -8.98 0.81
C LEU A 74 -10.48 -8.39 1.86
N LEU A 75 -10.07 -8.33 3.11
CA LEU A 75 -10.88 -7.82 4.21
C LEU A 75 -11.05 -6.29 4.13
N ILE A 76 -9.96 -5.55 3.90
CA ILE A 76 -9.98 -4.08 3.80
C ILE A 76 -10.89 -3.66 2.65
N GLU A 77 -10.63 -4.18 1.44
CA GLU A 77 -11.43 -3.87 0.26
C GLU A 77 -12.88 -4.35 0.41
N GLY A 78 -13.07 -5.54 0.98
CA GLY A 78 -14.40 -6.07 1.25
C GLY A 78 -15.24 -5.16 2.16
N CYS A 79 -14.64 -4.59 3.21
CA CYS A 79 -15.35 -3.68 4.12
C CYS A 79 -15.82 -2.40 3.43
N PHE A 80 -15.01 -1.83 2.53
CA PHE A 80 -15.39 -0.63 1.78
C PHE A 80 -16.39 -0.92 0.66
N TYR A 81 -16.23 -2.04 -0.05
CA TYR A 81 -17.02 -2.34 -1.25
C TYR A 81 -18.30 -3.13 -1.03
N PHE A 82 -18.42 -3.90 0.06
CA PHE A 82 -19.66 -4.63 0.37
C PHE A 82 -20.61 -3.84 1.28
N SER A 83 -20.19 -2.68 1.79
CA SER A 83 -21.07 -1.77 2.52
C SER A 83 -21.81 -0.85 1.55
N PRO A 84 -23.17 -0.82 1.55
CA PRO A 84 -23.95 0.05 0.67
C PRO A 84 -23.76 1.56 0.93
N PHE A 85 -23.13 1.91 2.05
CA PHE A 85 -22.78 3.30 2.41
C PHE A 85 -21.26 3.52 2.51
N GLY A 86 -20.45 2.51 2.16
CA GLY A 86 -18.99 2.52 2.35
C GLY A 86 -18.17 2.81 1.10
N GLU A 87 -18.80 2.94 -0.08
CA GLU A 87 -18.09 3.28 -1.32
C GLU A 87 -17.55 4.69 -1.24
N THR A 88 -16.26 4.79 -0.92
CA THR A 88 -15.52 6.06 -0.83
C THR A 88 -14.42 6.16 -1.88
N ILE A 89 -14.14 5.06 -2.59
CA ILE A 89 -13.13 4.95 -3.64
C ILE A 89 -13.76 4.17 -4.80
N TRP A 90 -13.63 4.67 -6.02
CA TRP A 90 -14.08 3.97 -7.23
C TRP A 90 -12.90 3.66 -8.13
N LEU A 91 -12.68 2.38 -8.38
CA LEU A 91 -11.60 1.90 -9.22
C LEU A 91 -12.05 1.91 -10.67
N SER A 92 -11.15 2.34 -11.56
CA SER A 92 -11.38 2.25 -12.99
C SER A 92 -11.40 0.78 -13.44
N PRO A 93 -12.14 0.41 -14.50
CA PRO A 93 -12.18 -0.97 -14.98
C PRO A 93 -10.79 -1.51 -15.33
N THR A 94 -10.60 -2.80 -15.08
CA THR A 94 -9.34 -3.50 -15.34
C THR A 94 -9.52 -4.70 -16.24
N VAL A 95 -8.40 -5.36 -16.57
CA VAL A 95 -8.44 -6.58 -17.42
C VAL A 95 -9.25 -7.67 -16.75
N VAL A 96 -9.18 -7.77 -15.43
CA VAL A 96 -9.96 -8.73 -14.65
C VAL A 96 -10.53 -8.05 -13.42
N ASP A 97 -11.83 -7.80 -13.45
CA ASP A 97 -12.56 -7.22 -12.32
C ASP A 97 -13.47 -8.23 -11.65
N LEU A 98 -13.56 -8.16 -10.32
CA LEU A 98 -14.43 -9.02 -9.53
C LEU A 98 -15.68 -8.28 -9.01
N PHE A 99 -16.69 -9.08 -8.65
CA PHE A 99 -17.90 -8.65 -7.96
C PHE A 99 -18.66 -7.51 -8.66
N GLY A 100 -18.79 -7.60 -9.99
CA GLY A 100 -19.49 -6.59 -10.78
C GLY A 100 -18.70 -5.29 -10.91
N GLN A 101 -17.40 -5.40 -11.24
CA GLN A 101 -16.50 -4.24 -11.43
C GLN A 101 -16.36 -3.38 -10.16
N ARG A 102 -16.38 -4.05 -9.01
CA ARG A 102 -16.13 -3.41 -7.70
C ARG A 102 -14.66 -3.54 -7.31
N ILE A 103 -14.09 -4.74 -7.48
CA ILE A 103 -12.74 -5.05 -7.01
C ILE A 103 -11.92 -5.67 -8.14
N PRO A 104 -11.01 -4.91 -8.76
CA PRO A 104 -9.98 -5.43 -9.65
C PRO A 104 -9.18 -6.56 -9.02
N LEU A 105 -8.93 -7.63 -9.77
CA LEU A 105 -8.22 -8.81 -9.28
C LEU A 105 -6.80 -8.47 -8.80
N PHE A 106 -6.13 -7.51 -9.45
CA PHE A 106 -4.74 -7.16 -9.11
C PHE A 106 -4.61 -6.60 -7.68
N ILE A 107 -5.68 -6.03 -7.11
CA ILE A 107 -5.64 -5.46 -5.76
C ILE A 107 -5.32 -6.53 -4.71
N PHE A 108 -5.79 -7.77 -4.89
CA PHE A 108 -5.43 -8.87 -3.99
C PHE A 108 -3.93 -9.19 -3.98
N PHE A 109 -3.18 -8.71 -4.98
CA PHE A 109 -1.74 -8.87 -5.10
C PHE A 109 -0.98 -7.64 -4.58
N VAL A 110 -1.58 -6.45 -4.58
CA VAL A 110 -0.95 -5.22 -4.05
C VAL A 110 -0.59 -5.38 -2.56
N TYR A 111 -1.56 -5.79 -1.75
CA TYR A 111 -1.36 -5.96 -0.30
C TYR A 111 -0.24 -6.95 0.07
N PRO A 112 -0.25 -8.21 -0.41
CA PRO A 112 0.84 -9.13 -0.10
C PRO A 112 2.17 -8.68 -0.69
N PHE A 113 2.20 -7.93 -1.80
CA PHE A 113 3.43 -7.33 -2.30
C PHE A 113 4.02 -6.32 -1.29
N PHE A 114 3.25 -5.31 -0.88
CA PHE A 114 3.75 -4.27 0.03
C PHE A 114 4.01 -4.78 1.44
N TYR A 115 3.09 -5.57 2.00
CA TYR A 115 3.26 -6.13 3.34
C TYR A 115 4.50 -7.02 3.38
N TYR A 116 4.63 -7.95 2.42
CA TYR A 116 5.77 -8.86 2.43
C TYR A 116 7.11 -8.12 2.34
N GLN A 117 7.23 -7.14 1.43
CA GLN A 117 8.44 -6.33 1.30
C GLN A 117 8.76 -5.57 2.58
N ALA A 118 7.75 -4.99 3.25
CA ALA A 118 7.94 -4.24 4.49
C ALA A 118 8.44 -5.14 5.62
N PHE A 119 7.79 -6.27 5.85
CA PHE A 119 8.20 -7.22 6.89
C PHE A 119 9.56 -7.82 6.58
N TRP A 120 9.89 -8.11 5.32
CA TRP A 120 11.20 -8.60 4.93
C TRP A 120 12.30 -7.59 5.27
N ALA A 121 12.12 -6.33 4.84
CA ALA A 121 13.05 -5.25 5.15
C ALA A 121 13.22 -5.05 6.66
N VAL A 122 12.11 -4.96 7.39
CA VAL A 122 12.12 -4.74 8.84
C VAL A 122 12.72 -5.92 9.61
N SER A 123 12.54 -7.16 9.16
CA SER A 123 13.14 -8.33 9.81
C SER A 123 14.68 -8.26 9.88
N LYS A 124 15.31 -7.58 8.91
CA LYS A 124 16.76 -7.37 8.86
C LYS A 124 17.23 -6.25 9.79
N LEU A 125 16.35 -5.32 10.16
CA LEU A 125 16.69 -4.22 11.08
C LEU A 125 16.98 -4.70 12.51
N GLN A 126 16.44 -5.85 12.93
CA GLN A 126 16.67 -6.47 14.25
C GLN A 126 16.56 -5.49 15.43
N LEU A 127 15.54 -4.62 15.39
CA LEU A 127 15.32 -3.57 16.39
C LEU A 127 15.10 -4.17 17.79
N LYS A 128 15.75 -3.61 18.82
CA LYS A 128 15.60 -4.09 20.21
C LYS A 128 14.19 -3.86 20.76
N CYS A 129 13.61 -2.72 20.43
CA CYS A 129 12.26 -2.37 20.88
C CYS A 129 11.24 -3.02 19.93
N ARG A 130 10.49 -4.00 20.45
CA ARG A 130 9.51 -4.74 19.63
C ARG A 130 8.44 -3.84 19.04
N TRP A 131 8.00 -2.81 19.77
CA TRP A 131 7.06 -1.81 19.26
C TRP A 131 7.61 -1.07 18.04
N SER A 132 8.88 -0.67 18.06
CA SER A 132 9.50 0.02 16.93
C SER A 132 9.49 -0.84 15.67
N GLU A 133 9.62 -2.16 15.78
CA GLU A 133 9.56 -3.03 14.61
C GLU A 133 8.20 -2.99 13.90
N HIS A 134 7.10 -3.09 14.66
CA HIS A 134 5.76 -3.03 14.09
C HIS A 134 5.47 -1.67 13.46
N ILE A 135 5.95 -0.59 14.09
CA ILE A 135 5.80 0.76 13.56
C ILE A 135 6.59 0.88 12.23
N ALA A 136 7.74 0.22 12.12
CA ALA A 136 8.61 0.34 10.95
C ALA A 136 7.95 -0.31 9.75
N THR A 137 7.28 -1.44 9.99
CA THR A 137 6.49 -2.14 8.99
C THR A 137 5.39 -1.23 8.45
N GLY A 138 4.63 -0.56 9.32
CA GLY A 138 3.60 0.39 8.90
C GLY A 138 4.16 1.56 8.08
N MET A 139 5.27 2.16 8.53
CA MET A 139 5.91 3.25 7.81
C MET A 139 6.48 2.83 6.44
N LEU A 140 7.06 1.63 6.33
CA LEU A 140 7.54 1.12 5.04
C LEU A 140 6.39 0.81 4.09
N VAL A 141 5.27 0.27 4.57
CA VAL A 141 4.09 0.10 3.71
C VAL A 141 3.62 1.44 3.16
N VAL A 142 3.51 2.48 3.99
CA VAL A 142 3.19 3.84 3.52
C VAL A 142 4.22 4.36 2.51
N LEU A 143 5.51 4.11 2.73
CA LEU A 143 6.55 4.51 1.78
C LEU A 143 6.38 3.82 0.42
N PHE A 144 5.98 2.54 0.38
CA PHE A 144 5.71 1.81 -0.85
C PHE A 144 4.44 2.30 -1.55
N ASP A 145 3.42 2.59 -0.76
CA ASP A 145 2.08 2.95 -1.23
C ASP A 145 2.03 4.37 -1.77
N LEU A 146 2.76 5.31 -1.15
CA LEU A 146 2.73 6.73 -1.52
C LEU A 146 2.95 7.03 -3.01
N PRO A 147 4.02 6.56 -3.69
CA PRO A 147 4.19 6.82 -5.12
C PRO A 147 3.15 6.09 -5.98
N PHE A 148 2.66 4.94 -5.52
CA PHE A 148 1.59 4.20 -6.19
C PHE A 148 0.28 5.00 -6.16
N ASP A 149 -0.11 5.52 -5.00
CA ASP A 149 -1.31 6.36 -4.83
C ASP A 149 -1.22 7.69 -5.57
N MET A 150 -0.07 8.38 -5.46
CA MET A 150 0.14 9.68 -6.10
C MET A 150 -0.10 9.59 -7.62
N VAL A 151 0.51 8.58 -8.26
CA VAL A 151 0.33 8.36 -9.70
C VAL A 151 -1.07 7.84 -9.97
N SER A 152 -1.53 6.84 -9.22
CA SER A 152 -2.78 6.17 -9.57
C SER A 152 -4.01 7.06 -9.47
N ILE A 153 -4.09 7.93 -8.46
CA ILE A 153 -5.20 8.89 -8.34
C ILE A 153 -5.08 9.96 -9.44
N LYS A 154 -3.86 10.47 -9.70
CA LYS A 154 -3.65 11.52 -10.72
C LYS A 154 -3.92 11.03 -12.15
N PHE A 155 -3.68 9.75 -12.43
CA PHE A 155 -3.91 9.10 -13.72
C PHE A 155 -5.26 8.33 -13.79
N LEU A 156 -6.16 8.59 -12.82
CA LEU A 156 -7.52 8.03 -12.78
C LEU A 156 -7.62 6.51 -12.72
N HIS A 157 -6.59 5.83 -12.22
CA HIS A 157 -6.68 4.39 -11.91
C HIS A 157 -7.80 4.15 -10.89
N TRP A 158 -8.00 5.11 -9.99
CA TRP A 158 -9.18 5.23 -9.15
C TRP A 158 -9.46 6.67 -8.75
N THR A 159 -10.69 6.91 -8.32
CA THR A 159 -11.19 8.20 -7.86
C THR A 159 -11.66 8.10 -6.42
N LEU A 160 -11.71 9.26 -5.76
CA LEU A 160 -12.07 9.39 -4.35
C LEU A 160 -13.42 10.09 -4.23
N HIS A 161 -14.10 9.85 -3.12
CA HIS A 161 -15.32 10.55 -2.75
C HIS A 161 -15.01 12.02 -2.45
N GLU A 162 -15.48 12.93 -3.30
CA GLU A 162 -15.09 14.35 -3.27
C GLU A 162 -15.64 15.09 -2.05
N THR A 163 -16.79 14.64 -1.54
CA THR A 163 -17.49 15.24 -0.40
C THR A 163 -17.21 14.54 0.94
N GLU A 164 -16.42 13.47 0.97
CA GLU A 164 -16.07 12.76 2.21
C GLU A 164 -15.03 13.59 3.00
N PRO A 165 -15.35 14.10 4.19
CA PRO A 165 -14.45 14.97 4.95
C PRO A 165 -13.08 14.35 5.20
N MET A 166 -13.04 13.04 5.43
CA MET A 166 -11.77 12.34 5.68
C MET A 166 -10.84 12.31 4.45
N LEU A 167 -11.38 12.36 3.22
CA LEU A 167 -10.59 12.26 1.98
C LEU A 167 -10.29 13.62 1.33
N LYS A 168 -10.76 14.72 1.94
CA LYS A 168 -10.70 16.06 1.37
C LYS A 168 -9.29 16.65 1.37
N GLU A 169 -8.55 16.51 2.47
CA GLU A 169 -7.18 17.02 2.57
C GLU A 169 -6.18 16.04 1.94
N ARG A 170 -5.50 16.50 0.89
CA ARG A 170 -4.64 15.65 0.05
C ARG A 170 -3.23 16.24 -0.09
N VAL A 171 -2.26 15.36 -0.31
CA VAL A 171 -0.88 15.67 -0.71
C VAL A 171 -0.61 15.00 -2.05
N TYR A 172 -0.42 15.78 -3.10
CA TYR A 172 -0.29 15.30 -4.49
C TYR A 172 -1.34 14.23 -4.85
N SER A 173 -2.62 14.58 -4.63
CA SER A 173 -3.81 13.74 -4.84
C SER A 173 -4.07 12.66 -3.79
N VAL A 174 -3.11 12.32 -2.93
CA VAL A 174 -3.26 11.27 -1.92
C VAL A 174 -3.84 11.82 -0.60
N PRO A 175 -4.90 11.23 -0.03
CA PRO A 175 -5.45 11.67 1.25
C PRO A 175 -4.47 11.44 2.40
N TRP A 176 -4.27 12.46 3.25
CA TRP A 176 -3.42 12.31 4.44
C TRP A 176 -3.92 11.22 5.40
N THR A 177 -5.24 11.14 5.55
CA THR A 177 -5.90 10.14 6.39
C THR A 177 -5.68 8.71 5.90
N LEU A 178 -5.57 8.49 4.57
CA LEU A 178 -5.32 7.19 3.99
C LEU A 178 -3.92 6.69 4.33
N LEU A 179 -2.91 7.57 4.25
CA LEU A 179 -1.53 7.27 4.68
C LEU A 179 -1.48 6.87 6.15
N LEU A 180 -2.16 7.64 7.02
CA LEU A 180 -2.21 7.33 8.45
C LEU A 180 -2.96 6.00 8.72
N PHE A 181 -4.06 5.77 8.01
CA PHE A 181 -4.83 4.53 8.12
C PHE A 181 -3.99 3.30 7.79
N PHE A 182 -3.31 3.29 6.64
CA PHE A 182 -2.45 2.16 6.25
C PHE A 182 -1.26 1.96 7.20
N ALA A 183 -0.65 3.04 7.70
CA ALA A 183 0.40 2.92 8.73
C ALA A 183 -0.10 2.19 9.98
N VAL A 184 -1.27 2.59 10.49
CA VAL A 184 -1.83 2.09 11.74
C VAL A 184 -2.38 0.66 11.59
N VAL A 185 -3.10 0.37 10.51
CA VAL A 185 -3.63 -0.99 10.24
C VAL A 185 -2.50 -1.99 9.98
N THR A 186 -1.46 -1.59 9.26
CA THR A 186 -0.29 -2.47 9.06
C THR A 186 0.47 -2.68 10.37
N PHE A 187 0.59 -1.63 11.20
CA PHE A 187 1.17 -1.75 12.54
C PHE A 187 0.41 -2.76 13.40
N THR A 188 -0.92 -2.67 13.47
CA THR A 188 -1.74 -3.61 14.26
C THR A 188 -1.66 -5.02 13.70
N PHE A 189 -1.66 -5.19 12.37
CA PHE A 189 -1.44 -6.48 11.73
C PHE A 189 -0.09 -7.09 12.13
N SER A 190 1.00 -6.33 12.03
CA SER A 190 2.33 -6.79 12.43
C SER A 190 2.38 -7.17 13.92
N TYR A 191 1.81 -6.34 14.77
CA TYR A 191 1.73 -6.62 16.21
C TYR A 191 0.98 -7.92 16.50
N LEU A 192 -0.22 -8.09 15.92
CA LEU A 192 -1.06 -9.26 16.16
C LEU A 192 -0.47 -10.53 15.54
N PHE A 193 0.06 -10.47 14.33
CA PHE A 193 0.67 -11.61 13.65
C PHE A 193 1.81 -12.23 14.47
N HIS A 194 2.57 -11.41 15.21
CA HIS A 194 3.66 -11.92 16.04
C HIS A 194 3.26 -12.25 17.48
N ASN A 195 2.28 -11.55 18.08
CA ASN A 195 1.94 -11.75 19.48
C ASN A 195 0.79 -12.75 19.70
N LEU A 196 -0.19 -12.87 18.79
CA LEU A 196 -1.27 -13.85 18.90
C LEU A 196 -0.73 -15.28 19.02
N ARG A 197 0.33 -15.61 18.28
CA ARG A 197 0.97 -16.94 18.39
C ARG A 197 1.49 -17.23 19.79
N LYS A 198 2.12 -16.25 20.43
CA LYS A 198 2.65 -16.42 21.80
C LYS A 198 1.54 -16.65 22.81
N TRP A 199 0.38 -16.06 22.57
CA TRP A 199 -0.78 -16.22 23.43
C TRP A 199 -1.50 -17.56 23.20
N LEU A 200 -1.53 -18.07 21.96
CA LEU A 200 -2.24 -19.32 21.63
C LEU A 200 -1.41 -20.59 21.89
N ASP A 201 -0.12 -20.56 21.58
CA ASP A 201 0.72 -21.77 21.55
C ASP A 201 1.76 -21.79 22.69
N HIS A 202 1.91 -20.70 23.45
CA HIS A 202 2.93 -20.49 24.49
C HIS A 202 4.37 -20.90 24.08
N SER A 203 4.63 -21.09 22.78
CA SER A 203 5.86 -21.70 22.30
C SER A 203 7.02 -20.70 22.33
N THR A 204 8.19 -21.20 22.76
CA THR A 204 9.45 -20.44 22.81
C THR A 204 10.24 -20.52 21.51
N ILE A 205 9.63 -21.06 20.45
CA ILE A 205 10.22 -21.23 19.12
C ILE A 205 10.63 -19.87 18.56
N ASP A 206 11.68 -19.87 17.73
CA ASP A 206 12.08 -18.67 16.99
C ASP A 206 10.90 -18.03 16.26
N ARG A 207 10.85 -16.69 16.29
CA ARG A 207 9.70 -15.91 15.84
C ARG A 207 9.31 -16.17 14.38
N TRP A 208 10.29 -16.52 13.54
CA TRP A 208 10.10 -16.73 12.11
C TRP A 208 10.07 -18.22 11.73
N ALA A 209 10.40 -19.12 12.64
CA ALA A 209 10.18 -20.55 12.47
C ALA A 209 8.69 -20.87 12.61
N ALA A 210 8.12 -21.67 11.71
CA ALA A 210 6.71 -22.05 11.76
C ALA A 210 6.44 -23.05 12.90
N GLY A 211 5.31 -22.88 13.59
CA GLY A 211 4.72 -23.93 14.41
C GLY A 211 3.92 -24.93 13.58
N SER A 212 2.92 -25.56 14.18
CA SER A 212 1.97 -26.39 13.43
C SER A 212 1.18 -25.55 12.41
N ILE A 213 0.88 -26.13 11.25
CA ILE A 213 0.12 -25.44 10.19
C ILE A 213 -1.22 -24.90 10.71
N ARG A 214 -1.91 -25.68 11.55
CA ARG A 214 -3.19 -25.25 12.16
C ARG A 214 -3.01 -24.01 13.03
N ALA A 215 -1.98 -23.99 13.87
CA ALA A 215 -1.70 -22.82 14.72
C ALA A 215 -1.34 -21.58 13.89
N GLU A 216 -0.49 -21.72 12.87
CA GLU A 216 -0.11 -20.59 12.01
C GLU A 216 -1.30 -20.04 11.19
N LEU A 217 -2.19 -20.91 10.72
CA LEU A 217 -3.43 -20.47 10.05
C LEU A 217 -4.35 -19.71 11.01
N LEU A 218 -4.58 -20.24 12.22
CA LEU A 218 -5.42 -19.57 13.23
C LEU A 218 -4.84 -18.20 13.63
N VAL A 219 -3.52 -18.12 13.83
CA VAL A 219 -2.83 -16.86 14.13
C VAL A 219 -2.95 -15.88 12.97
N THR A 220 -2.78 -16.35 11.74
CA THR A 220 -2.85 -15.50 10.54
C THR A 220 -4.26 -14.94 10.36
N ILE A 221 -5.28 -15.80 10.40
CA ILE A 221 -6.69 -15.38 10.30
C ILE A 221 -7.06 -14.45 11.46
N GLY A 222 -6.66 -14.79 12.69
CA GLY A 222 -6.89 -13.94 13.86
C GLY A 222 -6.22 -12.57 13.73
N ALA A 223 -4.98 -12.51 13.24
CA ALA A 223 -4.27 -11.26 13.00
C ALA A 223 -4.96 -10.41 11.93
N VAL A 224 -5.35 -11.02 10.81
CA VAL A 224 -6.09 -10.34 9.73
C VAL A 224 -7.38 -9.72 10.27
N THR A 225 -8.26 -10.52 10.87
CA THR A 225 -9.57 -10.06 11.33
C THR A 225 -9.49 -8.98 12.40
N LEU A 226 -8.61 -9.16 13.40
CA LEU A 226 -8.48 -8.20 14.50
C LEU A 226 -7.71 -6.93 14.09
N SER A 227 -6.79 -7.01 13.13
CA SER A 227 -5.95 -5.87 12.75
C SER A 227 -6.75 -4.72 12.18
N LEU A 228 -7.75 -4.99 11.35
CA LEU A 228 -8.59 -3.96 10.78
C LEU A 228 -9.40 -3.24 11.85
N SER A 229 -10.09 -3.98 12.73
CA SER A 229 -10.90 -3.36 13.79
C SER A 229 -10.05 -2.56 14.77
N LEU A 230 -8.93 -3.12 15.27
CA LEU A 230 -8.02 -2.41 16.17
C LEU A 230 -7.33 -1.24 15.47
N GLY A 231 -6.95 -1.41 14.21
CA GLY A 231 -6.29 -0.39 13.40
C GLY A 231 -7.20 0.80 13.16
N SER A 232 -8.45 0.56 12.74
CA SER A 232 -9.48 1.60 12.58
C SER A 232 -9.80 2.30 13.89
N ALA A 233 -9.90 1.56 15.01
CA ALA A 233 -10.12 2.15 16.32
C ALA A 233 -8.95 3.04 16.75
N LEU A 234 -7.71 2.62 16.51
CA LEU A 234 -6.51 3.39 16.82
C LEU A 234 -6.38 4.62 15.92
N PHE A 235 -6.68 4.48 14.62
CA PHE A 235 -6.77 5.59 13.68
C PHE A 235 -7.77 6.64 14.17
N LEU A 236 -8.99 6.22 14.54
CA LEU A 236 -10.03 7.12 15.03
C LEU A 236 -9.65 7.76 16.36
N ALA A 237 -9.00 7.01 17.26
CA ALA A 237 -8.54 7.51 18.55
C ALA A 237 -7.52 8.65 18.42
N PHE A 238 -6.71 8.68 17.35
CA PHE A 238 -5.85 9.81 17.04
C PHE A 238 -6.58 10.90 16.26
N ASN A 239 -7.26 10.51 15.18
CA ASN A 239 -7.77 11.49 14.22
C ASN A 239 -8.98 12.26 14.77
N TYR A 240 -9.92 11.59 15.44
CA TYR A 240 -11.14 12.24 15.93
C TYR A 240 -10.88 13.38 16.93
N PRO A 241 -10.12 13.19 18.05
CA PRO A 241 -9.88 14.30 18.96
C PRO A 241 -9.06 15.42 18.32
N LEU A 242 -8.07 15.11 17.49
CA LEU A 242 -7.18 16.13 16.92
C LEU A 242 -7.85 16.90 15.77
N HIS A 243 -8.47 16.21 14.83
CA HIS A 243 -9.08 16.83 13.67
C HIS A 243 -10.50 17.31 13.95
N THR A 244 -11.37 16.44 14.48
CA THR A 244 -12.80 16.75 14.64
C THR A 244 -13.07 17.64 15.84
N VAL A 245 -12.44 17.37 17.00
CA VAL A 245 -12.69 18.15 18.23
C VAL A 245 -11.85 19.42 18.27
N LEU A 246 -10.56 19.36 17.90
CA LEU A 246 -9.64 20.50 17.96
C LEU A 246 -9.50 21.26 16.64
N GLY A 247 -10.06 20.77 15.53
CA GLY A 247 -9.99 21.43 14.22
C GLY A 247 -8.62 21.44 13.56
N ILE A 248 -7.69 20.57 13.98
CA ILE A 248 -6.33 20.51 13.40
C ILE A 248 -6.40 19.86 12.02
N PRO A 249 -5.80 20.45 10.97
CA PRO A 249 -5.78 19.84 9.64
C PRO A 249 -5.22 18.41 9.65
N ASN A 250 -5.84 17.48 8.91
CA ASN A 250 -5.41 16.09 8.81
C ASN A 250 -3.95 15.96 8.35
N GLY A 251 -3.49 16.88 7.49
CA GLY A 251 -2.08 16.94 7.09
C GLY A 251 -1.12 17.20 8.25
N ALA A 252 -1.46 18.12 9.15
CA ALA A 252 -0.66 18.42 10.34
C ALA A 252 -0.69 17.26 11.34
N VAL A 253 -1.84 16.63 11.54
CA VAL A 253 -1.97 15.43 12.40
C VAL A 253 -1.07 14.30 11.89
N THR A 254 -1.18 13.97 10.60
CA THR A 254 -0.44 12.87 9.99
C THR A 254 1.07 13.14 9.99
N ALA A 255 1.49 14.34 9.59
CA ALA A 255 2.90 14.73 9.64
C ALA A 255 3.45 14.70 11.07
N GLY A 256 2.69 15.19 12.06
CA GLY A 256 3.06 15.14 13.47
C GLY A 256 3.26 13.70 13.98
N VAL A 257 2.34 12.79 13.64
CA VAL A 257 2.47 11.36 14.00
C VAL A 257 3.72 10.75 13.36
N PHE A 258 3.95 11.00 12.07
CA PHE A 258 5.11 10.47 11.36
C PHE A 258 6.43 11.02 11.92
N LEU A 259 6.50 12.30 12.27
CA LEU A 259 7.68 12.90 12.91
C LEU A 259 7.95 12.30 14.30
N CYS A 260 6.91 12.08 15.11
CA CYS A 260 7.03 11.40 16.40
C CYS A 260 7.58 9.98 16.23
N VAL A 261 7.04 9.23 15.25
CA VAL A 261 7.48 7.88 14.90
C VAL A 261 8.93 7.86 14.41
N LEU A 262 9.31 8.78 13.53
CA LEU A 262 10.69 8.92 13.05
C LEU A 262 11.67 9.20 14.20
N THR A 263 11.26 10.02 15.16
CA THR A 263 12.07 10.32 16.36
C THR A 263 12.24 9.08 17.25
N ILE A 264 11.17 8.29 17.42
CA ILE A 264 11.21 7.00 18.10
C ILE A 264 12.21 6.07 17.39
N PHE A 265 12.14 5.97 16.06
CA PHE A 265 13.10 5.18 15.28
C PHE A 265 14.52 5.63 15.48
N TRP A 266 14.79 6.92 15.32
CA TRP A 266 16.13 7.47 15.49
C TRP A 266 16.72 7.13 16.86
N LYS A 267 15.90 7.12 17.91
CA LYS A 267 16.32 6.74 19.27
C LYS A 267 16.57 5.23 19.43
N PHE A 268 15.71 4.38 18.87
CA PHE A 268 15.77 2.92 19.08
C PHE A 268 16.64 2.17 18.06
N ASP A 269 16.77 2.65 16.83
CA ASP A 269 17.64 2.07 15.80
C ASP A 269 19.11 2.14 16.22
N ARG A 270 19.53 3.22 16.89
CA ARG A 270 20.86 3.34 17.52
C ARG A 270 21.16 2.25 18.54
N LYS A 271 20.11 1.63 19.09
CA LYS A 271 20.24 0.51 20.03
C LYS A 271 20.03 -0.83 19.35
N SER A 272 19.89 -0.89 18.02
CA SER A 272 19.59 -2.13 17.32
C SER A 272 20.67 -3.22 17.53
N ASN A 273 20.24 -4.48 17.48
CA ASN A 273 21.09 -5.66 17.52
C ASN A 273 21.48 -6.15 16.12
N ARG A 274 21.45 -5.29 15.08
CA ARG A 274 21.81 -5.67 13.70
C ARG A 274 23.09 -6.51 13.72
N ARG A 275 22.99 -7.75 13.25
CA ARG A 275 24.14 -8.63 13.02
C ARG A 275 24.62 -8.47 11.58
N MET A 276 25.82 -8.96 11.29
CA MET A 276 26.25 -9.11 9.90
C MET A 276 25.18 -9.87 9.12
N PRO A 277 24.87 -9.43 7.89
CA PRO A 277 23.79 -10.00 7.11
C PRO A 277 24.15 -11.45 6.82
N TYR A 278 23.15 -12.32 6.90
CA TYR A 278 23.26 -13.62 6.24
C TYR A 278 23.55 -13.37 4.76
N ARG A 279 24.45 -14.17 4.17
CA ARG A 279 24.78 -14.08 2.74
C ARG A 279 23.46 -14.08 1.95
N GLN A 280 23.22 -12.99 1.21
CA GLN A 280 21.98 -12.85 0.46
C GLN A 280 21.97 -13.86 -0.70
N SER A 281 20.83 -14.51 -0.86
CA SER A 281 20.57 -15.40 -1.99
C SER A 281 20.28 -14.57 -3.25
N LEU A 282 20.35 -15.19 -4.43
CA LEU A 282 19.92 -14.55 -5.67
C LEU A 282 18.45 -14.08 -5.57
N VAL A 283 17.58 -14.88 -4.94
CA VAL A 283 16.16 -14.55 -4.76
C VAL A 283 15.99 -13.31 -3.89
N ASP A 284 16.84 -13.13 -2.88
CA ASP A 284 16.82 -11.91 -2.04
C ASP A 284 17.15 -10.67 -2.86
N HIS A 285 18.18 -10.77 -3.71
CA HIS A 285 18.61 -9.65 -4.56
C HIS A 285 17.55 -9.31 -5.61
N VAL A 286 16.90 -10.32 -6.20
CA VAL A 286 15.77 -10.13 -7.12
C VAL A 286 14.64 -9.39 -6.41
N LEU A 287 14.27 -9.83 -5.21
CA LEU A 287 13.20 -9.20 -4.43
C LEU A 287 13.51 -7.74 -4.06
N ASN A 288 14.75 -7.47 -3.62
CA ASN A 288 15.21 -6.11 -3.32
C ASN A 288 15.26 -5.24 -4.59
N GLY A 289 15.69 -5.80 -5.72
CA GLY A 289 15.71 -5.10 -7.01
C GLY A 289 14.30 -4.76 -7.49
N TYR A 290 13.34 -5.66 -7.25
CA TYR A 290 11.94 -5.45 -7.64
C TYR A 290 11.29 -4.28 -6.89
N ILE A 291 11.55 -4.14 -5.59
CA ILE A 291 11.02 -2.97 -4.86
C ILE A 291 11.70 -1.66 -5.28
N MET A 292 12.95 -1.68 -5.75
CA MET A 292 13.58 -0.49 -6.36
C MET A 292 12.97 -0.17 -7.73
N ALA A 293 12.63 -1.21 -8.51
CA ALA A 293 11.92 -1.06 -9.77
C ALA A 293 10.51 -0.49 -9.56
N HIS A 294 9.85 -0.77 -8.43
CA HIS A 294 8.56 -0.16 -8.06
C HIS A 294 8.66 1.36 -8.01
N PHE A 295 9.59 1.90 -7.21
CA PHE A 295 9.79 3.36 -7.12
C PHE A 295 10.18 3.97 -8.48
N SER A 296 11.08 3.31 -9.19
CA SER A 296 11.53 3.75 -10.51
C SER A 296 10.40 3.74 -11.54
N LEU A 297 9.49 2.76 -11.47
CA LEU A 297 8.33 2.65 -12.35
C LEU A 297 7.42 3.86 -12.16
N TYR A 298 7.01 4.18 -10.94
CA TYR A 298 6.08 5.31 -10.70
C TYR A 298 6.73 6.66 -11.00
N LEU A 299 8.03 6.81 -10.74
CA LEU A 299 8.78 7.98 -11.21
C LEU A 299 8.75 8.06 -12.75
N LEU A 300 9.04 6.96 -13.45
CA LEU A 300 9.03 6.92 -14.91
C LEU A 300 7.65 7.25 -15.47
N LEU A 301 6.58 6.66 -14.92
CA LEU A 301 5.20 6.95 -15.32
C LEU A 301 4.88 8.44 -15.16
N GLY A 302 5.24 9.06 -14.03
CA GLY A 302 5.04 10.49 -13.80
C GLY A 302 5.88 11.39 -14.74
N VAL A 303 7.06 10.92 -15.16
CA VAL A 303 7.92 11.63 -16.12
C VAL A 303 7.42 11.48 -17.55
N THR A 304 6.97 10.30 -17.97
CA THR A 304 6.69 10.01 -19.38
C THR A 304 5.23 10.23 -19.76
N LEU A 305 4.29 9.88 -18.90
CA LEU A 305 2.86 9.95 -19.20
C LEU A 305 2.29 11.33 -18.84
N LYS A 306 1.14 11.64 -19.43
CA LYS A 306 0.37 12.86 -19.16
C LYS A 306 -0.99 12.48 -18.60
N PRO A 307 -1.41 13.04 -17.46
CA PRO A 307 -2.69 12.70 -16.85
C PRO A 307 -3.87 13.16 -17.71
N GLU A 308 -3.74 14.24 -18.48
CA GLU A 308 -4.78 14.72 -19.40
C GLU A 308 -5.13 13.75 -20.53
N ASP A 309 -4.24 12.80 -20.86
CA ASP A 309 -4.51 11.77 -21.87
C ASP A 309 -5.32 10.60 -21.28
N ALA A 310 -5.46 10.51 -19.96
CA ALA A 310 -6.16 9.42 -19.29
C ALA A 310 -7.69 9.63 -19.32
N THR A 311 -8.41 8.61 -19.75
CA THR A 311 -9.88 8.60 -19.76
C THR A 311 -10.39 7.39 -19.00
N SER A 312 -11.31 7.59 -18.04
CA SER A 312 -11.86 6.51 -17.23
C SER A 312 -13.38 6.43 -17.41
N THR A 313 -13.83 5.41 -18.14
CA THR A 313 -15.25 5.09 -18.31
C THR A 313 -15.61 3.92 -17.41
N GLY A 314 -16.40 4.18 -16.36
CA GLY A 314 -16.64 3.18 -15.33
C GLY A 314 -17.62 3.62 -14.26
N ARG A 315 -17.60 2.92 -13.13
CA ARG A 315 -18.30 3.35 -11.92
C ARG A 315 -17.55 4.51 -11.29
N HIS A 316 -18.29 5.53 -10.87
CA HIS A 316 -17.78 6.68 -10.15
C HIS A 316 -18.78 7.13 -9.09
N GLN A 317 -18.44 8.17 -8.33
CA GLN A 317 -19.36 8.77 -7.37
C GLN A 317 -20.69 9.15 -8.07
N PRO A 318 -21.87 8.73 -7.55
CA PRO A 318 -23.14 9.03 -8.16
C PRO A 318 -23.36 10.54 -8.31
N VAL A 319 -23.80 10.99 -9.48
CA VAL A 319 -24.12 12.41 -9.74
C VAL A 319 -25.44 12.78 -9.08
N GLY A 320 -25.47 13.91 -8.38
CA GLY A 320 -26.64 14.40 -7.64
C GLY A 320 -27.15 15.76 -8.08
N ASP A 321 -28.36 16.10 -7.64
CA ASP A 321 -28.97 17.40 -7.88
C ASP A 321 -28.26 18.49 -7.05
N CYS A 322 -27.40 19.26 -7.70
CA CYS A 322 -26.66 20.39 -7.14
C CYS A 322 -27.53 21.46 -6.47
N ARG A 323 -28.84 21.53 -6.77
CA ARG A 323 -29.76 22.53 -6.18
C ARG A 323 -30.21 22.12 -4.78
N LYS A 324 -30.15 20.82 -4.46
CA LYS A 324 -30.46 20.29 -3.14
C LYS A 324 -29.14 20.11 -2.38
N ALA A 325 -28.70 21.18 -1.72
CA ALA A 325 -27.42 21.27 -0.99
C ALA A 325 -27.24 20.30 0.20
N ALA A 326 -28.04 19.22 0.31
CA ALA A 326 -28.23 18.47 1.55
C ALA A 326 -27.66 17.04 1.57
N ASP A 327 -27.30 16.44 0.42
CA ASP A 327 -26.80 15.07 0.42
C ASP A 327 -25.31 15.00 0.05
N ASN A 328 -24.44 15.03 1.06
CA ASN A 328 -22.98 14.90 0.94
C ASN A 328 -22.54 13.56 0.33
N LYS A 329 -23.45 12.69 -0.10
CA LYS A 329 -23.15 11.40 -0.74
C LYS A 329 -22.99 11.52 -2.26
N GLN A 330 -23.60 12.53 -2.88
CA GLN A 330 -23.63 12.66 -4.33
C GLN A 330 -22.64 13.72 -4.83
N LEU A 331 -22.13 13.52 -6.04
CA LEU A 331 -21.25 14.45 -6.72
C LEU A 331 -22.07 15.58 -7.34
N CYS A 332 -21.79 16.82 -6.94
CA CYS A 332 -22.33 17.99 -7.61
C CYS A 332 -21.32 18.53 -8.64
N LEU A 333 -21.71 18.48 -9.93
CA LEU A 333 -20.84 18.83 -11.06
C LEU A 333 -20.34 20.30 -11.04
N ASN A 334 -21.08 21.20 -10.41
CA ASN A 334 -20.72 22.62 -10.34
C ASN A 334 -19.62 22.93 -9.30
N THR A 335 -19.43 22.04 -8.32
CA THR A 335 -18.52 22.24 -7.19
C THR A 335 -17.36 21.25 -7.16
N VAL A 336 -17.23 20.41 -8.20
CA VAL A 336 -16.16 19.40 -8.28
C VAL A 336 -14.80 20.08 -8.28
N ASN A 337 -13.89 19.55 -7.45
CA ASN A 337 -12.50 19.95 -7.51
C ASN A 337 -11.85 19.38 -8.77
N LYS A 338 -11.49 20.26 -9.71
CA LYS A 338 -10.90 19.90 -11.00
C LYS A 338 -9.40 19.59 -10.93
N ALA A 339 -8.85 19.32 -9.75
CA ALA A 339 -7.42 19.02 -9.58
C ALA A 339 -7.02 17.63 -10.14
N ASN A 340 -7.94 16.67 -10.14
CA ASN A 340 -7.68 15.30 -10.60
C ASN A 340 -8.42 14.96 -11.89
N PHE A 341 -9.71 15.28 -11.97
CA PHE A 341 -10.53 14.97 -13.14
C PHE A 341 -11.53 16.09 -13.46
N ASP A 342 -12.00 16.10 -14.69
CA ASP A 342 -13.18 16.84 -15.13
C ASP A 342 -13.91 16.07 -16.25
N PHE A 343 -14.68 16.79 -17.08
CA PHE A 343 -15.52 16.22 -18.13
C PHE A 343 -15.19 16.80 -19.52
N HIS A 344 -13.96 17.29 -19.75
CA HIS A 344 -13.62 17.97 -21.01
C HIS A 344 -13.62 17.04 -22.25
N CYS A 345 -13.38 15.75 -22.06
CA CYS A 345 -13.34 14.73 -23.11
C CYS A 345 -14.73 14.18 -23.50
N VAL A 346 -15.81 14.62 -22.84
CA VAL A 346 -17.19 14.22 -23.18
C VAL A 346 -17.98 15.39 -23.75
N SER A 347 -18.81 15.12 -24.75
CA SER A 347 -19.66 16.13 -25.39
C SER A 347 -20.89 16.51 -24.55
N LYS A 348 -21.33 15.61 -23.66
CA LYS A 348 -22.49 15.80 -22.79
C LYS A 348 -22.13 15.40 -21.36
N LEU A 349 -22.40 16.31 -20.43
CA LEU A 349 -22.23 16.05 -19.00
C LEU A 349 -23.16 14.91 -18.53
N PRO A 350 -22.72 14.09 -17.55
CA PRO A 350 -23.56 13.06 -16.98
C PRO A 350 -24.79 13.69 -16.30
N ALA A 351 -25.95 13.04 -16.48
CA ALA A 351 -27.19 13.49 -15.86
C ALA A 351 -27.27 13.11 -14.37
N ASP A 352 -28.15 13.78 -13.63
CA ASP A 352 -28.45 13.43 -12.24
C ASP A 352 -28.85 11.94 -12.13
N GLY A 353 -28.31 11.25 -11.12
CA GLY A 353 -28.48 9.82 -10.92
C GLY A 353 -27.53 8.94 -11.73
N ALA A 354 -26.64 9.52 -12.55
CA ALA A 354 -25.60 8.77 -13.23
C ALA A 354 -24.65 8.11 -12.23
N TYR A 355 -24.40 6.81 -12.43
CA TYR A 355 -23.51 5.99 -11.62
C TYR A 355 -22.37 5.37 -12.45
N TRP A 356 -22.65 5.12 -13.74
CA TRP A 356 -21.65 4.73 -14.72
C TRP A 356 -21.48 5.88 -15.72
N TYR A 357 -20.29 6.46 -15.82
CA TYR A 357 -20.02 7.56 -16.75
C TYR A 357 -18.52 7.69 -17.05
N THR A 358 -18.19 8.59 -17.99
CA THR A 358 -16.80 8.88 -18.39
C THR A 358 -16.31 10.14 -17.70
N ILE A 359 -15.10 10.06 -17.14
CA ILE A 359 -14.33 11.21 -16.64
C ILE A 359 -12.98 11.29 -17.36
N CYS A 360 -12.39 12.47 -17.32
CA CYS A 360 -11.19 12.82 -18.06
C CYS A 360 -10.14 13.34 -17.08
N GLY A 361 -8.89 12.90 -17.24
CA GLY A 361 -7.81 13.36 -16.37
C GLY A 361 -7.48 14.82 -16.61
N THR A 362 -6.95 15.49 -15.61
CA THR A 362 -6.58 16.91 -15.71
C THR A 362 -5.07 17.07 -15.68
N PRO A 363 -4.49 18.09 -16.34
CA PRO A 363 -3.05 18.31 -16.34
C PRO A 363 -2.51 18.52 -14.93
N PHE A 364 -1.20 18.34 -14.76
CA PHE A 364 -0.54 18.72 -13.50
C PHE A 364 -0.65 20.24 -13.29
N GLU A 365 -0.95 20.67 -12.06
CA GLU A 365 -0.83 22.08 -11.69
C GLU A 365 0.63 22.54 -11.84
N ASN A 366 1.56 21.73 -11.33
CA ASN A 366 3.00 21.91 -11.50
C ASN A 366 3.68 20.56 -11.70
N ARG A 367 3.91 20.18 -12.96
CA ARG A 367 4.53 18.89 -13.31
C ARG A 367 5.92 18.74 -12.73
N SER A 368 6.72 19.80 -12.75
CA SER A 368 8.11 19.78 -12.26
C SER A 368 8.16 19.48 -10.77
N GLU A 369 7.24 20.07 -9.99
CA GLU A 369 7.12 19.80 -8.56
C GLU A 369 6.68 18.36 -8.28
N PHE A 370 5.64 17.87 -8.98
CA PHE A 370 5.18 16.49 -8.83
C PHE A 370 6.29 15.47 -9.12
N VAL A 371 7.02 15.66 -10.22
CA VAL A 371 8.15 14.79 -10.61
C VAL A 371 9.30 14.91 -9.60
N PHE A 372 9.61 16.13 -9.13
CA PHE A 372 10.64 16.34 -8.11
C PHE A 372 10.34 15.58 -6.81
N VAL A 373 9.08 15.62 -6.35
CA VAL A 373 8.66 14.89 -5.15
C VAL A 373 8.74 13.37 -5.35
N LEU A 374 8.29 12.85 -6.49
CA LEU A 374 8.46 11.42 -6.81
C LEU A 374 9.94 11.02 -6.87
N ALA A 375 10.80 11.88 -7.42
CA ALA A 375 12.25 11.64 -7.47
C ALA A 375 12.86 11.64 -6.06
N LEU A 376 12.44 12.56 -5.19
CA LEU A 376 12.86 12.60 -3.79
C LEU A 376 12.41 11.35 -3.03
N ILE A 377 11.15 10.92 -3.18
CA ILE A 377 10.63 9.69 -2.58
C ILE A 377 11.45 8.49 -3.06
N THR A 378 11.68 8.39 -4.37
CA THR A 378 12.48 7.31 -4.98
C THR A 378 13.90 7.29 -4.43
N PHE A 379 14.55 8.45 -4.32
CA PHE A 379 15.89 8.59 -3.76
C PHE A 379 15.93 8.16 -2.29
N LEU A 380 15.04 8.70 -1.46
CA LEU A 380 14.97 8.36 -0.04
C LEU A 380 14.67 6.88 0.17
N ALA A 381 13.73 6.32 -0.57
CA ALA A 381 13.41 4.89 -0.50
C ALA A 381 14.59 4.02 -0.92
N SER A 382 15.32 4.42 -1.96
CA SER A 382 16.53 3.74 -2.41
C SER A 382 17.61 3.76 -1.34
N LEU A 383 17.86 4.91 -0.71
CA LEU A 383 18.80 5.02 0.40
C LEU A 383 18.38 4.14 1.59
N ILE A 384 17.11 4.17 1.98
CA ILE A 384 16.59 3.36 3.08
C ILE A 384 16.79 1.87 2.79
N HIS A 385 16.41 1.39 1.60
CA HIS A 385 16.54 -0.02 1.24
C HIS A 385 17.99 -0.45 1.08
N TRP A 386 18.82 0.42 0.48
CA TRP A 386 20.26 0.20 0.44
C TRP A 386 20.83 0.05 1.84
N THR A 387 20.41 0.92 2.76
CA THR A 387 20.86 0.88 4.15
C THR A 387 20.42 -0.40 4.87
N ILE A 388 19.18 -0.85 4.64
CA ILE A 388 18.62 -2.05 5.27
C ILE A 388 19.26 -3.34 4.71
N HIS A 389 19.55 -3.37 3.41
CA HIS A 389 19.92 -4.60 2.70
C HIS A 389 21.40 -4.74 2.39
N TYR A 390 22.17 -3.64 2.34
CA TYR A 390 23.55 -3.65 1.85
C TYR A 390 24.51 -2.85 2.74
N ASP A 391 24.05 -1.79 3.40
CA ASP A 391 24.89 -1.00 4.31
C ASP A 391 25.05 -1.70 5.67
N PHE A 392 25.88 -2.72 5.68
CA PHE A 392 26.31 -3.38 6.90
C PHE A 392 27.70 -2.90 7.26
N ASP A 393 27.68 -2.09 8.31
CA ASP A 393 28.71 -1.20 8.80
C ASP A 393 30.14 -1.82 8.80
N LEU A 394 31.09 -1.03 8.28
CA LEU A 394 32.53 -1.19 8.47
C LEU A 394 32.90 -1.48 9.95
N ARG A 395 32.07 -1.02 10.90
CA ARG A 395 32.17 -1.33 12.33
C ARG A 395 32.18 -2.82 12.66
N PHE A 396 31.45 -3.66 11.92
CA PHE A 396 31.50 -5.12 12.13
C PHE A 396 32.77 -5.74 11.57
N LYS A 397 33.31 -5.23 10.45
CA LYS A 397 34.63 -5.64 9.97
C LYS A 397 35.73 -5.27 10.96
N ILE A 398 35.66 -4.10 11.59
CA ILE A 398 36.58 -3.71 12.67
C ILE A 398 36.38 -4.60 13.91
N TYR A 399 35.14 -4.88 14.31
CA TYR A 399 34.87 -5.77 15.45
C TYR A 399 35.37 -7.20 15.22
N ASP A 400 35.13 -7.78 14.04
CA ASP A 400 35.63 -9.10 13.68
C ASP A 400 37.15 -9.12 13.51
N PHE A 401 37.75 -8.03 13.02
CA PHE A 401 39.21 -7.86 12.96
C PHE A 401 39.83 -7.77 14.36
N VAL A 402 39.23 -7.01 15.28
CA VAL A 402 39.65 -6.91 16.69
C VAL A 402 39.45 -8.26 17.41
N LYS A 403 38.35 -8.96 17.15
CA LYS A 403 38.08 -10.28 17.73
C LYS A 403 39.03 -11.36 17.20
N LYS A 404 39.38 -11.32 15.91
CA LYS A 404 40.39 -12.22 15.32
C LYS A 404 41.80 -11.93 15.82
N SER A 405 42.15 -10.65 16.05
CA SER A 405 43.47 -10.26 16.58
C SER A 405 43.63 -10.50 18.08
N THR A 406 42.53 -10.64 18.82
CA THR A 406 42.54 -10.99 20.27
C THR A 406 42.32 -12.48 20.54
N ALA A 407 42.11 -13.31 19.51
CA ALA A 407 42.03 -14.76 19.69
C ALA A 407 43.42 -15.31 20.08
N PRO A 408 43.56 -16.06 21.19
CA PRO A 408 44.85 -16.59 21.61
C PRO A 408 45.39 -17.54 20.54
N VAL A 409 46.59 -17.24 20.06
CA VAL A 409 47.37 -18.13 19.20
C VAL A 409 47.46 -19.47 19.93
N LYS A 410 46.81 -20.51 19.38
CA LYS A 410 46.98 -21.88 19.90
C LYS A 410 48.45 -22.22 19.77
N GLY A 411 49.16 -22.11 20.90
CA GLY A 411 50.58 -22.44 21.02
C GLY A 411 50.80 -23.85 20.50
N THR A 412 51.56 -23.94 19.41
CA THR A 412 52.09 -25.20 18.90
C THR A 412 53.15 -25.65 19.89
N ASN A 413 52.75 -26.46 20.88
CA ASN A 413 53.70 -27.14 21.76
C ASN A 413 54.48 -28.16 20.92
N LYS A 414 55.58 -27.71 20.31
CA LYS A 414 56.66 -28.59 19.88
C LYS A 414 57.28 -29.18 21.14
N LYS A 415 56.97 -30.45 21.42
CA LYS A 415 57.77 -31.28 22.33
C LYS A 415 59.19 -31.34 21.76
N ILE A 416 60.14 -30.75 22.48
CA ILE A 416 61.56 -31.01 22.30
C ILE A 416 61.86 -32.27 23.12
N GLN A 417 62.44 -33.26 22.47
CA GLN A 417 62.91 -34.52 23.02
C GLN A 417 64.38 -34.39 23.39
#